data_AF-A0A961BKE2-F1
#
_entry.id   AF-A0A961BKE2-F1
#
_cell.length_a   1.000
_cell.length_b   1.000
_cell.length_c   1.000
_cell.angle_alpha   90.00
_cell.angle_beta   90.00
_cell.angle_gamma   90.00
#
_symmetry.space_group_name_H-M   'P 1'
#
loop_
_entity.id
_entity.type
_entity.pdbx_description
1 polymer ?
#
loop_
_entity_poly.entity_id
_entity_poly.type
_entity_poly.pdbx_seq_one_letter_code
_entity_poly.pdbx_strand_id
1 'polypeptide(L)'
;RIAYLLTDQAYLLTATRFRDPHDTPGLVPYYFGVASTLWATWQITTLAGLLLGSVIPESWQLEFTIPMVFAALLILAVRSRPGLLAATVGGVVAVLAHDLPYGLGLMVGALAGVAAGMAADREPR
;
A
#
# COMPACT_ATOMS: atom_id res chain seq x y z
N ARG A 1 -7.34 24.21 -1.12
CA ARG A 1 -6.52 24.40 0.10
C ARG A 1 -6.68 23.23 1.08
N ILE A 2 -7.90 22.75 1.33
CA ILE A 2 -8.16 21.57 2.18
C ILE A 2 -7.64 20.25 1.55
N ALA A 3 -7.62 20.17 0.21
CA ALA A 3 -7.13 19.03 -0.54
C ALA A 3 -5.64 18.68 -0.29
N TYR A 4 -4.85 19.59 0.29
CA TYR A 4 -3.45 19.29 0.63
C TYR A 4 -3.33 18.14 1.65
N LEU A 5 -4.28 18.05 2.58
CA LEU A 5 -4.30 16.99 3.60
C LEU A 5 -5.11 15.76 3.16
N LEU A 6 -5.53 15.70 1.89
CA LEU A 6 -6.35 14.60 1.41
C LEU A 6 -5.49 13.36 1.24
N THR A 7 -5.78 12.34 2.04
CA THR A 7 -5.21 11.00 1.95
C THR A 7 -6.33 9.97 1.80
N ASP A 8 -6.01 8.78 1.30
CA ASP A 8 -6.99 7.70 1.13
C ASP A 8 -7.68 7.36 2.46
N GLN A 9 -6.92 7.36 3.55
CA GLN A 9 -7.41 7.10 4.89
C GLN A 9 -8.34 8.22 5.37
N ALA A 10 -7.96 9.49 5.16
CA ALA A 10 -8.81 10.63 5.51
C ALA A 10 -10.11 10.63 4.71
N TYR A 11 -10.04 10.30 3.41
CA TYR A 11 -11.19 10.15 2.54
C TYR A 11 -12.11 9.02 3.01
N LEU A 12 -11.56 7.81 3.21
CA LEU A 12 -12.35 6.64 3.61
C LEU A 12 -13.05 6.86 4.95
N LEU A 13 -12.36 7.41 5.96
CA LEU A 13 -12.94 7.70 7.27
C LEU A 13 -14.03 8.77 7.19
N THR A 14 -13.81 9.83 6.41
CA THR A 14 -14.82 10.89 6.23
C THR A 14 -16.02 10.38 5.45
N ALA A 15 -15.82 9.65 4.35
CA ALA A 15 -16.89 9.12 3.50
C ALA A 15 -17.71 8.03 4.21
N THR A 16 -17.08 7.23 5.07
CA THR A 16 -17.80 6.23 5.88
C THR A 16 -18.60 6.88 7.01
N ARG A 17 -18.10 7.98 7.61
CA ARG A 17 -18.81 8.73 8.66
C ARG A 17 -19.96 9.58 8.13
N PHE A 18 -19.78 10.20 6.96
CA PHE A 18 -20.76 11.06 6.27
C PHE A 18 -21.23 10.40 4.99
N ARG A 19 -21.91 9.26 5.14
CA ARG A 19 -22.42 8.46 4.02
C ARG A 19 -23.70 9.05 3.41
N ASP A 20 -24.49 9.75 4.23
CA ASP A 20 -25.67 10.50 3.77
C ASP A 20 -25.23 11.88 3.25
N PRO A 21 -25.46 12.20 1.96
CA PRO A 21 -25.11 13.49 1.37
C PRO A 21 -25.78 14.69 2.04
N HIS A 22 -26.86 14.48 2.80
CA HIS A 22 -27.58 15.54 3.50
C HIS A 22 -27.05 15.79 4.93
N ASP A 23 -26.30 14.85 5.50
CA ASP A 23 -25.62 15.00 6.79
C ASP A 23 -24.26 15.71 6.60
N THR A 24 -24.32 17.00 6.29
CA THR A 24 -23.12 17.85 6.09
C THR A 24 -22.67 18.69 7.29
N PRO A 25 -23.51 19.01 8.30
CA PRO A 25 -23.06 19.76 9.47
C PRO A 25 -21.90 19.04 10.18
N GLY A 26 -20.73 19.68 10.22
CA GLY A 26 -19.54 19.13 10.88
C GLY A 26 -18.60 18.32 9.98
N LEU A 27 -18.90 18.14 8.69
CA LEU A 27 -18.03 17.43 7.74
C LEU A 27 -16.63 18.04 7.68
N VAL A 28 -16.53 19.36 7.50
CA VAL A 28 -15.24 20.05 7.35
C VAL A 28 -14.40 19.98 8.64
N PRO A 29 -14.93 20.28 9.84
CA PRO A 29 -14.20 20.07 11.09
C PRO A 29 -13.76 18.61 11.33
N TYR A 30 -14.63 17.64 11.04
CA TYR A 30 -14.30 16.22 11.19
C TYR A 30 -13.16 15.80 10.25
N TYR A 31 -13.30 16.12 8.95
CA TYR A 31 -12.27 15.89 7.95
C TYR A 31 -10.95 16.51 8.39
N PHE A 32 -10.98 17.78 8.83
CA PHE A 32 -9.77 18.47 9.24
C PHE A 32 -9.13 17.82 10.47
N GLY A 33 -9.92 17.35 11.44
CA GLY A 33 -9.43 16.60 12.59
C GLY A 33 -8.73 15.29 12.20
N VAL A 34 -9.36 14.48 11.34
CA VAL A 34 -8.78 13.23 10.83
C VAL A 34 -7.50 13.51 10.04
N ALA A 35 -7.58 14.43 9.07
CA ALA A 35 -6.50 14.71 8.15
C ALA A 35 -5.28 15.37 8.84
N SER A 36 -5.51 16.30 9.77
CA SER A 36 -4.45 16.93 10.56
C SER A 36 -3.77 15.94 11.51
N THR A 37 -4.52 15.02 12.11
CA THR A 37 -3.96 13.97 12.97
C THR A 37 -3.07 13.04 12.16
N LEU A 38 -3.55 12.54 11.01
CA LEU A 38 -2.76 11.71 10.10
C LEU A 38 -1.48 12.43 9.65
N TRP A 39 -1.60 13.70 9.26
CA TRP A 39 -0.46 14.51 8.85
C TRP A 39 0.55 14.73 9.98
N ALA A 40 0.09 15.06 11.19
CA ALA A 40 0.96 15.27 12.34
C ALA A 40 1.66 13.96 12.75
N THR A 41 0.96 12.83 12.78
CA THR A 41 1.58 11.51 13.02
C THR A 41 2.64 11.20 11.98
N TRP A 42 2.37 11.47 10.69
CA TRP A 42 3.34 11.29 9.62
C TRP A 42 4.58 12.18 9.81
N GLN A 43 4.39 13.46 10.15
CA GLN A 43 5.50 14.39 10.40
C GLN A 43 6.35 13.96 11.61
N ILE A 44 5.71 13.60 12.72
CA ILE A 44 6.40 13.17 13.95
C ILE A 44 7.20 11.90 13.69
N THR A 45 6.62 10.90 13.03
CA THR A 45 7.31 9.64 12.73
C THR A 45 8.44 9.82 11.72
N THR A 46 8.27 10.68 10.71
CA THR A 46 9.33 11.04 9.76
C THR A 46 10.49 11.74 10.46
N LEU A 47 10.20 12.71 11.32
CA LEU A 47 11.21 13.41 12.10
C LEU A 47 11.92 12.47 13.07
N ALA A 48 11.18 11.58 13.74
CA ALA A 48 11.77 10.54 14.58
C ALA A 48 12.71 9.63 13.79
N GLY A 49 12.31 9.19 12.59
CA GLY A 49 13.16 8.40 11.70
C GLY A 49 14.42 9.14 11.27
N LEU A 50 14.31 10.44 10.96
CA LEU A 50 15.45 11.29 10.61
C LEU A 50 16.45 11.44 11.77
N LEU A 51 15.94 11.70 12.98
CA LEU A 51 16.78 11.98 14.15
C LEU A 51 17.37 10.71 14.77
N LEU A 52 16.63 9.61 14.76
CA LEU A 52 17.04 8.34 15.38
C LEU A 52 17.72 7.40 14.38
N GLY A 53 17.60 7.64 13.07
CA GLY A 53 18.10 6.73 12.03
C GLY A 53 19.59 6.43 12.14
N SER A 54 20.41 7.39 12.57
CA SER A 54 21.86 7.21 12.77
C SER A 54 22.23 6.41 14.02
N VAL A 55 21.30 6.24 14.95
CA VAL A 55 21.48 5.46 16.19
C VAL A 55 21.12 3.99 15.97
N ILE A 56 20.37 3.68 14.91
CA ILE A 56 19.89 2.32 14.65
C ILE A 56 21.02 1.50 14.03
N PRO A 57 21.34 0.31 14.57
CA PRO A 57 22.36 -0.57 14.01
C PRO A 57 22.03 -0.99 12.58
N GLU A 58 23.03 -1.00 11.69
CA GLU A 58 22.89 -1.52 10.32
C GLU A 58 22.46 -3.00 10.30
N SER A 59 22.73 -3.75 11.37
CA SER A 59 22.31 -5.15 11.54
C SER A 59 20.80 -5.36 11.61
N TRP A 60 20.00 -4.28 11.73
CA TRP A 60 18.54 -4.37 11.71
C TRP A 60 17.96 -4.39 10.28
N GLN A 61 18.79 -4.19 9.24
CA GLN A 61 18.39 -4.17 7.83
C GLN A 61 17.10 -3.38 7.56
N LEU A 62 17.00 -2.16 8.12
CA LEU A 62 15.78 -1.37 7.99
C LEU A 62 15.39 -1.09 6.54
N GLU A 63 16.36 -1.04 5.62
CA GLU A 63 16.14 -0.92 4.18
C GLU A 63 15.28 -2.05 3.59
N PHE A 64 15.33 -3.25 4.19
CA PHE A 64 14.50 -4.38 3.79
C PHE A 64 13.10 -4.35 4.40
N THR A 65 12.83 -3.46 5.36
CA THR A 65 11.53 -3.36 6.04
C THR A 65 10.41 -3.00 5.07
N ILE A 66 10.66 -2.08 4.14
CA ILE A 66 9.64 -1.64 3.18
C ILE A 66 9.15 -2.81 2.30
N PRO A 67 10.03 -3.57 1.61
CA PRO A 67 9.64 -4.79 0.93
C PRO A 67 8.89 -5.80 1.82
N MET A 68 9.32 -6.00 3.07
CA MET A 68 8.64 -6.92 3.99
C MET A 68 7.22 -6.47 4.34
N VAL A 69 7.00 -5.17 4.57
CA VAL A 69 5.66 -4.64 4.83
C VAL A 69 4.75 -4.88 3.63
N PHE A 70 5.22 -4.64 2.41
CA PHE A 70 4.44 -4.95 1.20
C PHE A 70 4.18 -6.45 1.05
N ALA A 71 5.14 -7.32 1.36
CA ALA A 71 4.94 -8.77 1.35
C ALA A 71 3.90 -9.21 2.39
N ALA A 72 3.94 -8.65 3.61
CA ALA A 72 2.95 -8.91 4.64
C ALA A 72 1.55 -8.45 4.21
N LEU A 73 1.43 -7.24 3.64
CA LEU A 73 0.16 -6.74 3.09
C LEU A 73 -0.35 -7.63 1.95
N LEU A 74 0.52 -8.10 1.07
CA LEU A 74 0.17 -9.05 0.01
C LEU A 74 -0.39 -10.35 0.59
N ILE A 75 0.28 -10.93 1.60
CA ILE A 75 -0.18 -12.14 2.29
C ILE A 75 -1.58 -11.92 2.88
N LEU A 76 -1.84 -10.75 3.50
CA LEU A 76 -3.14 -10.41 4.07
C LEU A 76 -4.24 -10.17 3.00
N ALA A 77 -3.84 -9.72 1.81
CA ALA A 77 -4.74 -9.42 0.70
C ALA A 77 -5.13 -10.67 -0.10
N VAL A 78 -4.26 -11.66 -0.21
CA VAL A 78 -4.51 -12.90 -0.97
C VAL A 78 -5.51 -13.79 -0.22
N ARG A 79 -6.73 -13.91 -0.75
CA ARG A 79 -7.81 -14.73 -0.15
C ARG A 79 -8.34 -15.85 -1.06
N SER A 80 -7.75 -16.05 -2.22
CA SER A 80 -8.23 -17.01 -3.22
C SER A 80 -7.08 -17.73 -3.93
N ARG A 81 -7.38 -18.91 -4.51
CA ARG A 81 -6.41 -19.66 -5.33
C ARG A 81 -5.91 -18.84 -6.54
N PRO A 82 -6.77 -18.15 -7.32
CA PRO A 82 -6.30 -17.26 -8.38
C PRO A 82 -5.39 -16.14 -7.87
N GLY A 83 -5.70 -15.55 -6.70
CA GLY A 83 -4.85 -14.53 -6.07
C GLY A 83 -3.47 -15.07 -5.67
N LEU A 84 -3.42 -16.30 -5.14
CA LEU A 84 -2.16 -16.97 -4.80
C LEU A 84 -1.32 -17.24 -6.06
N LEU A 85 -1.94 -17.74 -7.13
CA LEU A 85 -1.27 -17.97 -8.41
C LEU A 85 -0.76 -16.68 -9.05
N ALA A 86 -1.53 -15.59 -8.97
CA ALA A 86 -1.09 -14.29 -9.44
C ALA A 86 0.15 -13.80 -8.68
N ALA A 87 0.15 -13.92 -7.35
CA ALA A 87 1.26 -13.51 -6.50
C ALA A 87 2.52 -14.35 -6.76
N THR A 88 2.40 -15.68 -6.86
CA THR A 88 3.54 -16.56 -7.07
C THR A 88 4.14 -16.41 -8.46
N VAL A 89 3.32 -16.41 -9.52
CA VAL A 89 3.80 -16.21 -10.89
C VAL A 89 4.44 -14.84 -11.04
N GLY A 90 3.79 -13.79 -10.53
CA GLY A 90 4.33 -12.44 -10.63
C GLY A 90 5.66 -12.27 -9.89
N GLY A 91 5.78 -12.84 -8.69
CA GLY A 91 7.03 -12.82 -7.93
C GLY A 91 8.16 -13.59 -8.61
N VAL A 92 7.88 -14.80 -9.11
CA VAL A 92 8.89 -15.62 -9.82
C VAL A 92 9.35 -14.92 -11.09
N VAL A 93 8.43 -14.42 -11.91
CA VAL A 93 8.77 -13.73 -13.17
C VAL A 93 9.55 -12.45 -12.88
N ALA A 94 9.20 -11.68 -11.84
CA ALA A 94 9.94 -10.50 -11.45
C ALA A 94 11.40 -10.82 -11.06
N VAL A 95 11.63 -11.91 -10.33
CA VAL A 95 12.98 -12.38 -9.96
C VAL A 95 13.76 -12.84 -11.19
N LEU A 96 13.13 -13.61 -12.09
CA LEU A 96 13.78 -14.06 -13.33
C LEU A 96 14.13 -12.88 -14.25
N ALA A 97 13.32 -11.83 -14.24
CA ALA A 97 13.52 -10.62 -15.04
C ALA A 97 14.33 -9.52 -14.32
N HIS A 98 15.05 -9.84 -13.23
CA HIS A 98 15.75 -8.83 -12.43
C HIS A 98 16.82 -8.03 -13.20
N ASP A 99 17.43 -8.63 -14.24
CA ASP A 99 18.46 -8.00 -15.08
C ASP A 99 17.92 -6.91 -16.02
N LEU A 100 16.58 -6.77 -16.13
CA LEU A 100 16.00 -5.74 -16.99
C LEU A 100 16.25 -4.33 -16.41
N PRO A 101 16.65 -3.35 -17.25
CA PRO A 101 16.90 -1.99 -16.80
C PRO A 101 15.60 -1.29 -16.37
N TYR A 102 15.76 -0.20 -15.60
CA TYR A 102 14.66 0.68 -15.16
C TYR A 102 13.56 0.01 -14.33
N GLY A 103 13.82 -1.16 -13.75
CA GLY A 103 12.82 -1.89 -12.97
C GLY A 103 11.72 -2.56 -13.82
N LEU A 104 11.95 -2.73 -15.12
CA LEU A 104 10.99 -3.38 -16.01
C LEU A 104 10.70 -4.84 -15.60
N GLY A 105 11.62 -5.51 -14.89
CA GLY A 105 11.37 -6.84 -14.33
C GLY A 105 10.14 -6.89 -13.43
N LEU A 106 9.91 -5.85 -12.62
CA LEU A 106 8.70 -5.73 -11.78
C LEU A 106 7.43 -5.56 -12.62
N MET A 107 7.49 -4.79 -13.71
CA MET A 107 6.36 -4.60 -14.62
C MET A 107 6.00 -5.90 -15.33
N VAL A 108 6.99 -6.62 -15.85
CA VAL A 108 6.78 -7.92 -16.51
C VAL A 108 6.21 -8.93 -15.52
N GLY A 109 6.74 -8.98 -14.30
CA GLY A 109 6.20 -9.81 -13.22
C GLY A 109 4.75 -9.47 -12.91
N ALA A 110 4.41 -8.19 -12.73
CA ALA A 110 3.03 -7.76 -12.46
C ALA A 110 2.07 -8.18 -13.58
N LEU A 111 2.44 -7.98 -14.85
CA LEU A 111 1.62 -8.38 -16.00
C LEU A 111 1.43 -9.90 -16.07
N ALA A 112 2.50 -10.67 -15.85
CA ALA A 112 2.45 -12.13 -15.84
C ALA A 112 1.57 -12.67 -14.69
N GLY A 113 1.68 -12.08 -13.49
CA GLY A 113 0.85 -12.41 -12.35
C GLY A 113 -0.63 -12.14 -12.61
N VAL A 114 -0.97 -10.96 -13.15
CA VAL A 114 -2.36 -10.63 -13.53
C VAL A 114 -2.89 -11.62 -14.57
N ALA A 115 -2.10 -11.94 -15.60
CA ALA A 115 -2.50 -12.90 -16.62
C ALA A 115 -2.77 -14.30 -16.04
N ALA A 116 -1.89 -14.78 -15.15
CA ALA A 116 -2.05 -16.07 -14.48
C ALA A 116 -3.28 -16.10 -13.55
N GLY A 117 -3.48 -15.02 -12.77
CA GLY A 117 -4.67 -14.87 -11.92
C GLY A 117 -5.96 -14.90 -12.74
N MET A 118 -6.02 -14.14 -13.84
CA MET A 118 -7.17 -14.13 -14.73
C MET A 118 -7.39 -15.47 -15.45
N ALA A 119 -6.34 -16.21 -15.76
CA ALA A 119 -6.48 -17.54 -16.35
C ALA A 119 -7.05 -18.55 -15.35
N ALA A 120 -6.55 -18.52 -14.10
CA ALA A 120 -7.02 -19.40 -13.04
C ALA A 120 -8.45 -19.07 -12.56
N ASP A 121 -8.86 -17.80 -12.60
CA ASP A 121 -10.22 -17.39 -12.24
C ASP A 121 -11.27 -17.86 -13.27
N ARG A 122 -10.83 -18.24 -14.49
CA ARG A 122 -11.69 -18.75 -15.56
C ARG A 122 -11.90 -20.27 -15.52
N GLU A 123 -11.28 -21.00 -14.59
CA GLU A 123 -11.60 -22.41 -14.40
C GLU A 123 -13.04 -22.55 -13.85
N PRO A 124 -13.95 -23.19 -14.61
CA PRO A 124 -15.35 -23.27 -14.23
C PRO A 124 -15.50 -24.11 -12.95
N ARG A 125 -16.19 -23.55 -11.96
CA ARG A 125 -16.69 -24.28 -10.79
C ARG A 125 -17.77 -25.26 -11.18
#